data_AF-A0A841I521-F1
#
_entry.id   AF-A0A841I521-F1
#
_cell.length_a   1.000
_cell.length_b   1.000
_cell.length_c   1.000
_cell.angle_alpha   90.00
_cell.angle_beta   90.00
_cell.angle_gamma   90.00
#
_symmetry.space_group_name_H-M   'P 1'
#
loop_
_entity.id
_entity.type
_entity.pdbx_description
1 polymer ?
#
loop_
_entity_poly.entity_id
_entity_poly.type
_entity_poly.pdbx_seq_one_letter_code
_entity_poly.pdbx_strand_id
1 'polypeptide(L)' 'MANTGRRGFGSMDPAKRREIARLGGRAAHAGGNAHRWTSEEAREAGSKGGRRPRAQRNPRENRSE' A
#
# COMPACT_ATOMS: atom_id res chain seq x y z
N MET A 1 25.72 -12.71 22.10
CA MET A 1 24.76 -12.87 20.98
C MET A 1 23.69 -11.79 21.10
N ALA A 2 23.58 -10.87 20.14
CA ALA A 2 22.52 -9.86 20.16
C ALA A 2 21.17 -10.53 19.88
N ASN A 3 20.25 -10.47 20.83
CA ASN A 3 18.87 -10.93 20.67
C ASN A 3 18.17 -9.99 19.65
N THR A 4 18.15 -10.39 18.39
CA THR A 4 17.37 -9.76 17.31
C THR A 4 15.90 -10.17 17.40
N GLY A 5 15.34 -10.19 18.62
CA GLY A 5 13.91 -10.40 18.84
C GLY A 5 13.12 -9.37 18.05
N ARG A 6 12.26 -9.84 17.14
CA ARG A 6 11.13 -9.17 16.46
C ARG A 6 11.05 -7.65 16.63
N ARG A 7 12.05 -6.91 16.15
CA ARG A 7 12.13 -5.45 16.21
C ARG A 7 12.04 -4.89 14.79
N GLY A 8 11.45 -3.71 14.67
CA GLY A 8 11.34 -2.98 13.40
C GLY A 8 9.94 -3.03 12.80
N PHE A 9 9.74 -2.16 11.79
CA PHE A 9 8.44 -1.94 11.15
C PHE A 9 7.84 -3.23 10.58
N GLY A 10 8.68 -4.11 10.03
CA GLY A 10 8.26 -5.39 9.47
C GLY A 10 7.74 -6.39 10.50
N SER A 11 8.23 -6.35 11.74
CA SER A 11 7.84 -7.28 12.81
C SER A 11 6.62 -6.84 13.62
N MET A 12 6.10 -5.63 13.38
CA MET A 12 4.89 -5.12 14.03
C MET A 12 3.62 -5.82 13.54
N ASP A 13 2.57 -5.73 14.36
CA ASP A 13 1.23 -6.18 14.00
C ASP A 13 0.75 -5.57 12.65
N PRO A 14 0.12 -6.36 11.76
CA PRO A 14 -0.35 -5.89 10.46
C PRO A 14 -1.30 -4.69 10.52
N ALA A 15 -2.19 -4.60 11.50
CA ALA A 15 -3.09 -3.46 11.65
C ALA A 15 -2.31 -2.20 12.05
N LYS A 16 -1.37 -2.34 13.00
CA LYS A 16 -0.50 -1.24 13.41
C LYS A 16 0.38 -0.73 12.26
N ARG A 17 0.95 -1.62 11.43
CA ARG A 17 1.73 -1.24 10.24
C ARG A 17 0.89 -0.46 9.22
N ARG A 18 -0.34 -0.92 8.97
CA ARG A 18 -1.27 -0.23 8.05
C ARG A 18 -1.60 1.17 8.56
N GLU A 19 -1.82 1.31 9.86
CA GLU A 19 -2.13 2.60 10.44
C GLU A 19 -0.97 3.58 10.33
N ILE A 20 0.25 3.15 10.67
CA ILE A 20 1.45 3.97 10.53
C ILE A 20 1.68 4.36 9.06
N ALA A 21 1.49 3.43 8.11
CA ALA A 21 1.61 3.74 6.69
C ALA A 21 0.59 4.78 6.21
N ARG A 22 -0.67 4.68 6.68
CA ARG A 22 -1.72 5.68 6.39
C ARG A 22 -1.38 7.05 6.96
N LEU A 23 -0.91 7.09 8.21
CA LEU A 23 -0.50 8.33 8.86
C LEU A 23 0.68 8.99 8.13
N GLY A 24 1.68 8.21 7.72
CA GLY A 24 2.82 8.71 6.94
C GLY A 24 2.41 9.33 5.61
N GLY A 25 1.49 8.68 4.88
CA GLY A 25 0.94 9.24 3.64
C GLY A 25 0.18 10.55 3.85
N ARG A 26 -0.67 10.62 4.89
CA ARG A 26 -1.41 11.85 5.25
C ARG A 26 -0.48 12.97 5.67
N ALA A 27 0.54 12.68 6.47
CA ALA A 27 1.52 13.66 6.93
C ALA A 27 2.34 14.22 5.75
N ALA A 28 2.74 13.38 4.80
CA ALA A 28 3.46 13.83 3.60
C ALA A 28 2.62 14.77 2.73
N HIS A 29 1.32 14.50 2.59
CA HIS A 29 0.39 15.40 1.91
C HIS A 29 0.13 16.69 2.68
N ALA A 30 -0.06 16.61 4.00
CA ALA A 30 -0.31 17.79 4.84
C ALA A 30 0.91 18.72 4.93
N GLY A 31 2.12 18.16 5.01
CA GLY A 31 3.37 18.91 5.10
C GLY A 31 3.89 19.46 3.77
N GLY A 32 3.16 19.28 2.66
CA GLY A 32 3.54 19.81 1.34
C GLY A 32 4.77 19.14 0.69
N ASN A 33 5.31 18.09 1.30
CA ASN A 33 6.44 17.33 0.74
C ASN A 33 5.98 16.32 -0.32
N ALA A 34 4.70 15.96 -0.32
CA ALA A 34 4.12 15.14 -1.39
C ALA A 34 3.69 16.02 -2.57
N HIS A 35 3.84 15.48 -3.78
CA HIS A 35 3.30 16.08 -4.99
C HIS A 35 1.78 16.29 -4.85
N ARG A 36 1.35 17.53 -5.02
CA ARG A 36 -0.05 17.93 -4.94
C ARG A 36 -0.71 17.67 -6.28
N TRP A 37 -1.58 16.67 -6.34
CA TRP A 37 -2.36 16.41 -7.54
C TRP A 37 -3.44 17.46 -7.72
N THR A 38 -3.51 18.00 -8.93
CA THR A 38 -4.72 18.66 -9.39
C THR A 38 -5.85 17.63 -9.55
N SER A 39 -7.11 18.08 -9.56
CA SER A 39 -8.25 17.17 -9.73
C SER A 39 -8.21 16.40 -11.06
N GLU A 40 -7.62 17.02 -12.09
CA GLU A 40 -7.41 16.40 -13.39
C GLU A 40 -6.36 15.28 -13.34
N GLU A 41 -5.18 15.56 -12.78
CA GLU A 41 -4.10 14.56 -12.62
C GLU A 41 -4.53 13.38 -11.75
N ALA A 42 -5.27 13.64 -10.66
CA ALA A 42 -5.78 12.58 -9.80
C ALA A 42 -6.75 11.65 -10.56
N ARG A 43 -7.60 12.22 -11.41
CA ARG A 43 -8.55 11.47 -12.25
C ARG A 43 -7.83 10.68 -13.34
N GLU A 44 -6.82 11.26 -13.99
CA GLU A 44 -6.02 10.57 -14.98
C GLU A 44 -5.25 9.39 -14.36
N ALA A 45 -4.57 9.63 -13.23
CA ALA A 45 -3.83 8.59 -12.51
C ALA A 45 -4.76 7.47 -12.00
N GLY A 46 -5.94 7.82 -11.48
CA GLY A 46 -6.96 6.86 -11.08
C GLY A 46 -7.49 6.04 -12.25
N SER A 47 -7.78 6.68 -13.39
CA SER A 47 -8.19 6.02 -14.64
C SER A 47 -7.10 5.07 -15.14
N LYS A 48 -5.85 5.50 -15.17
CA LYS A 48 -4.70 4.67 -15.57
C LYS A 48 -4.51 3.48 -14.64
N GLY A 49 -4.70 3.66 -13.33
CA GLY A 49 -4.68 2.60 -12.32
C GLY A 49 -5.80 1.59 -12.49
N GLY A 50 -7.03 2.05 -12.76
CA GLY A 50 -8.20 1.19 -12.98
C GLY A 50 -8.18 0.46 -14.32
N ARG A 51 -7.54 1.06 -15.34
CA ARG A 51 -7.30 0.44 -16.65
C ARG A 51 -6.18 -0.59 -16.63
N ARG A 52 -5.34 -0.64 -15.58
CA ARG A 52 -4.37 -1.73 -15.47
C ARG A 52 -5.17 -3.02 -15.41
N PRO A 53 -4.96 -3.96 -16.34
CA PRO A 53 -5.62 -5.24 -16.26
C PRO A 53 -5.27 -5.80 -14.88
N ARG A 54 -6.29 -6.15 -14.09
CA ARG A 54 -6.11 -6.96 -12.89
C ARG A 54 -5.39 -8.20 -13.38
N ALA A 55 -4.07 -8.23 -13.21
CA ALA A 55 -3.24 -9.38 -13.51
C ALA A 55 -3.96 -10.55 -12.87
N GLN A 56 -4.46 -11.41 -13.74
CA GLN A 56 -5.51 -12.38 -13.46
C GLN A 56 -5.11 -13.09 -12.18
N ARG A 57 -5.89 -12.88 -11.10
CA ARG A 57 -5.73 -13.62 -9.86
C ARG A 57 -6.07 -15.04 -10.24
N ASN A 58 -5.06 -15.82 -10.60
CA ASN A 58 -5.20 -17.20 -10.98
C ASN A 58 -5.88 -17.89 -9.79
N PRO A 59 -7.17 -18.29 -9.90
CA PRO A 59 -7.78 -19.08 -8.86
C PRO A 59 -7.08 -20.43 -8.96
N ARG A 60 -6.10 -20.66 -8.08
CA ARG A 60 -5.41 -21.93 -7.97
C ARG A 60 -6.45 -23.03 -7.89
N GLU A 61 -6.47 -23.83 -8.96
CA GLU A 61 -6.62 -25.28 -8.98
C GLU A 61 -6.71 -25.86 -7.56
N ASN A 62 -7.93 -26.23 -7.17
CA ASN A 62 -8.22 -27.18 -6.10
C ASN A 62 -9.65 -27.68 -6.35
N ARG A 63 -9.79 -28.57 -7.33
CA ARG A 63 -10.94 -29.48 -7.39
C ARG A 63 -10.38 -30.88 -7.63
N SER A 64 -10.28 -31.59 -6.51
CA SER A 64 -10.32 -33.02 -6.26
C SER A 64 -10.56 -33.92 -7.48
N GLU A 65 -9.65 -34.89 -7.67
CA GLU A 65 -9.92 -36.35 -7.74
C GLU A 65 -8.66 -37.11 -7.33
#